data_AF-A0A960GLA5-F1
#
_entry.id   AF-A0A960GLA5-F1
#
_cell.length_a   1.000
_cell.length_b   1.000
_cell.length_c   1.000
_cell.angle_alpha   90.00
_cell.angle_beta   90.00
_cell.angle_gamma   90.00
#
_symmetry.space_group_name_H-M   'P 1'
#
loop_
_entity.id
_entity.type
_entity.pdbx_description
1 polymer ?
#
loop_
_entity_poly.entity_id
_entity_poly.type
_entity_poly.pdbx_seq_one_letter_code
_entity_poly.pdbx_strand_id
1 'polypeptide(L)' 'MRLSMKDVPVRVAVAPTSPCPVRLRIAGLSFGLGTGEAINLARQLADAVEKARQQPRGDSNE' A
#
# COMPACT_ATOMS: atom_id res chain seq x y z
N MET A 1 11.07 -7.16 18.68
CA MET A 1 10.10 -6.04 18.75
C MET A 1 8.99 -6.32 17.73
N ARG A 2 7.80 -6.73 18.16
CA ARG A 2 6.65 -6.99 17.26
C ARG A 2 5.86 -5.70 17.10
N LEU A 3 5.88 -5.10 15.92
CA LEU A 3 5.02 -3.96 15.59
C LEU A 3 3.59 -4.49 15.44
N SER A 4 2.74 -4.24 16.44
CA SER A 4 1.30 -4.50 16.34
C SER A 4 0.61 -3.22 15.89
N MET A 5 0.28 -3.15 14.61
CA MET A 5 -0.53 -2.07 14.05
C MET A 5 -2.00 -2.48 14.20
N LYS A 6 -2.65 -2.08 15.31
CA LYS A 6 -4.09 -2.30 15.48
C LYS A 6 -4.84 -1.41 14.48
N ASP A 7 -5.56 -2.04 13.56
CA ASP A 7 -6.63 -1.50 12.69
C ASP A 7 -6.63 0.03 12.51
N VAL A 8 -5.55 0.56 11.92
CA VAL A 8 -5.44 1.99 11.66
C VAL A 8 -6.09 2.26 10.30
N PRO A 9 -7.10 3.15 10.21
CA PRO A 9 -7.72 3.46 8.92
C PRO A 9 -6.69 4.10 7.99
N VAL A 10 -6.30 3.36 6.95
CA VAL A 10 -5.45 3.86 5.86
C VAL A 10 -6.33 4.70 4.94
N ARG A 11 -5.92 5.95 4.68
CA ARG A 11 -6.59 6.81 3.69
C ARG A 11 -5.65 7.12 2.54
N VAL A 12 -6.14 6.88 1.33
CA VAL A 12 -5.47 7.26 0.07
C VAL A 12 -6.22 8.45 -0.53
N ALA A 13 -5.49 9.51 -0.83
CA ALA A 13 -6.02 10.67 -1.55
C ALA A 13 -5.20 10.89 -2.83
N VAL A 14 -5.88 11.20 -3.92
CA VAL A 14 -5.27 11.47 -5.23
C VAL A 14 -5.48 12.94 -5.57
N ALA A 15 -4.40 13.64 -5.91
CA ALA A 15 -4.41 15.06 -6.27
C ALA A 15 -3.54 15.26 -7.53
N PRO A 16 -4.09 15.06 -8.74
CA PRO A 16 -3.30 14.95 -9.98
C PRO A 16 -2.53 16.23 -10.36
N THR A 17 -2.94 17.38 -9.84
CA THR A 17 -2.25 18.67 -10.02
C THR A 17 -1.18 18.95 -8.96
N SER A 18 -1.04 18.07 -7.98
CA SER A 18 -0.06 18.20 -6.90
C SER A 18 1.30 17.61 -7.32
N PRO A 19 2.42 18.20 -6.88
CA PRO A 19 3.74 17.58 -7.07
C PRO A 19 3.87 16.19 -6.43
N CYS A 20 3.01 15.87 -5.46
CA CYS A 20 2.86 14.52 -4.90
C CYS A 20 1.42 14.02 -5.15
N PRO A 21 1.15 13.44 -6.33
CA PRO A 21 -0.22 13.13 -6.74
C PRO A 21 -0.89 12.03 -5.93
N VAL A 22 -0.13 11.22 -5.19
CA VAL A 22 -0.66 10.19 -4.30
C VAL A 22 -0.20 10.46 -2.87
N ARG A 23 -1.15 10.57 -1.94
CA ARG A 23 -0.88 10.76 -0.51
C ARG A 23 -1.47 9.62 0.30
N LEU A 24 -0.61 8.95 1.06
CA LEU A 24 -0.97 7.88 1.98
C LEU A 24 -0.97 8.45 3.40
N ARG A 25 -2.07 8.28 4.13
CA ARG A 25 -2.16 8.66 5.54
C ARG A 25 -2.39 7.45 6.40
N ILE A 26 -1.49 7.22 7.36
CA ILE A 26 -1.57 6.11 8.32
C ILE A 26 -1.12 6.62 9.69
N ALA A 27 -1.95 6.47 10.73
CA ALA A 27 -1.61 6.77 12.12
C ALA A 27 -1.05 8.20 12.34
N GLY A 28 -1.54 9.19 11.58
CA GLY A 28 -1.06 10.56 11.62
C GLY A 28 0.19 10.83 10.75
N LEU A 29 0.86 9.79 10.25
CA LEU A 29 1.92 9.93 9.25
C LEU A 29 1.31 10.21 7.88
N SER A 30 1.94 11.12 7.13
CA SER A 30 1.57 11.43 5.74
C SER A 30 2.77 11.19 4.84
N PHE A 31 2.63 10.24 3.92
CA PHE A 31 3.61 9.97 2.88
C PHE A 31 3.07 10.52 1.56
N GLY A 32 3.85 11.39 0.91
CA GLY A 32 3.58 11.86 -0.44
C GLY A 32 4.46 11.10 -1.42
N LEU A 33 3.87 10.59 -2.50
CA LEU A 33 4.61 9.96 -3.60
C LEU A 33 4.57 10.90 -4.79
N GLY A 34 5.71 11.11 -5.43
CA GLY A 34 5.77 11.70 -6.77
C GLY A 34 5.09 10.80 -7.81
N THR A 35 4.80 11.33 -8.99
CA THR A 35 4.11 10.57 -10.07
C THR A 35 4.82 9.26 -10.41
N GLY A 36 6.15 9.30 -10.59
CA GLY A 36 6.94 8.11 -10.93
C GLY A 36 6.93 7.05 -9.83
N GLU A 37 7.06 7.48 -8.57
CA GLU A 37 7.02 6.59 -7.41
C GLU A 37 5.63 5.97 -7.21
N ALA A 38 4.57 6.75 -7.42
CA ALA A 38 3.19 6.28 -7.36
C ALA A 38 2.91 5.21 -8.43
N ILE A 39 3.38 5.41 -9.66
CA ILE A 39 3.25 4.42 -10.74
C ILE A 39 4.04 3.15 -10.40
N ASN A 40 5.27 3.29 -9.89
CA ASN A 40 6.10 2.16 -9.50
C ASN A 40 5.44 1.34 -8.38
N LEU A 41 4.90 2.02 -7.36
CA LEU A 41 4.16 1.37 -6.27
C LEU A 41 2.91 0.66 -6.78
N ALA A 42 2.15 1.27 -7.70
CA ALA A 42 0.97 0.65 -8.30
C ALA A 42 1.32 -0.64 -9.05
N ARG A 43 2.44 -0.66 -9.79
CA ARG A 43 2.94 -1.88 -10.47
C ARG A 43 3.30 -2.96 -9.45
N GLN A 44 4.06 -2.62 -8.43
CA GLN A 44 4.46 -3.57 -7.39
C GLN A 44 3.24 -4.17 -6.65
N LEU A 45 2.22 -3.36 -6.38
CA LEU A 45 0.97 -3.84 -5.78
C LEU A 45 0.21 -4.78 -6.72
N ALA A 46 0.12 -4.45 -8.01
CA ALA A 46 -0.50 -5.34 -8.99
C ALA A 46 0.22 -6.70 -9.04
N ASP A 47 1.56 -6.69 -9.09
CA ASP A 47 2.37 -7.91 -9.09
C ASP A 47 2.21 -8.71 -7.79
N ALA A 48 2.14 -8.02 -6.64
CA ALA A 48 1.96 -8.68 -5.33
C ALA A 48 0.58 -9.33 -5.21
N VAL A 49 -0.49 -8.68 -5.69
CA VAL A 49 -1.84 -9.24 -5.72
C VAL A 49 -1.89 -10.45 -6.65
N GLU A 50 -1.25 -10.37 -7.81
CA GLU A 50 -1.20 -11.48 -8.75
C GLU A 50 -0.46 -12.69 -8.16
N LYS A 51 0.70 -12.46 -7.51
CA LYS A 51 1.42 -13.50 -6.75
C LYS A 51 0.55 -14.10 -5.63
N ALA A 52 -0.15 -13.26 -4.87
CA ALA A 52 -1.02 -13.72 -3.78
C ALA A 52 -2.21 -14.56 -4.28
N ARG A 53 -2.68 -14.34 -5.52
CA ARG A 53 -3.72 -15.18 -6.15
C ARG A 53 -3.18 -16.52 -6.63
N GLN A 54 -1.93 -16.53 -7.11
CA GLN A 54 -1.28 -17.74 -7.63
C GLN A 54 -0.75 -18.63 -6.51
N GLN A 55 -0.51 -18.08 -5.33
CA GLN A 55 -0.10 -18.84 -4.16
C GLN A 55 -1.35 -19.54 -3.57
N PRO A 56 -1.45 -20.88 -3.60
CA PRO A 56 -2.56 -21.57 -2.96
C PRO A 56 -2.53 -21.20 -1.48
N ARG A 57 -3.72 -20.93 -0.91
CA ARG A 57 -3.87 -20.82 0.54
C ARG A 57 -3.47 -22.17 1.14
N GLY A 58 -2.19 -22.29 1.51
CA GLY A 58 -1.76 -23.33 2.43
C GLY A 58 -2.40 -22.98 3.76
N ASP A 59 -3.54 -23.61 4.05
CA ASP A 59 -4.06 -23.73 5.40
C ASP A 59 -3.02 -24.47 6.24
N SER A 60 -2.03 -23.73 6.72
CA SER A 60 -1.21 -24.13 7.85
C SER A 60 -2.00 -23.81 9.11
N ASN A 61 -2.98 -24.66 9.42
CA ASN A 61 -3.59 -24.75 10.73
C ASN A 61 -3.09 -26.05 11.35
N GLU A 62 -2.06 -25.93 12.20
CA GLU A 62 -1.55 -26.99 13.07
C GLU A 62 -2.10 -26.77 14.49
#